data_AF-A0A2H9MRM3-F1
#
_entry.id   AF-A0A2H9MRM3-F1
#
_cell.length_a   1.000
_cell.length_b   1.000
_cell.length_c   1.000
_cell.angle_alpha   90.00
_cell.angle_beta   90.00
_cell.angle_gamma   90.00
#
_symmetry.space_group_name_H-M   'P 1'
#
loop_
_entity.id
_entity.type
_entity.pdbx_description
1 polymer ?
#
loop_
_entity_poly.entity_id
_entity_poly.type
_entity_poly.pdbx_seq_one_letter_code
_entity_poly.pdbx_strand_id
1 'polypeptide(L)'
;MIKNYDDAKITYGQITDSLKALHNYDEELRHHAQRVSELNKDIESLDGQILSLNASIDKVKSSKEFSDYESLRRSLEQLSGEKTQIKNHIATQFTKISRPLSRYEYVSSDKDQKNLLVKLVEDPIDVLVSKNRDMIIVILENVRKGIISGSISVKDVEKSMDHITETVEMIDSFTRQVDEFKEKVRRIEDQMNQFDRTALNKFEKNLEKALHEKEECRQKIISFTNEADEIRSKIPSILDDIESKLRQFSSVQYTLVKPP
;
A
#
# COMPACT_ATOMS: atom_id res chain seq x y z
N MET A 1 -69.08 36.63 19.04
CA MET A 1 -69.22 35.51 18.07
C MET A 1 -68.09 35.46 17.05
N ILE A 2 -67.59 36.59 16.51
CA ILE A 2 -66.51 36.61 15.50
C ILE A 2 -65.19 35.99 16.01
N LYS A 3 -64.78 36.28 17.25
CA LYS A 3 -63.55 35.75 17.87
C LYS A 3 -63.44 34.21 17.81
N ASN A 4 -64.51 33.51 18.17
CA ASN A 4 -64.53 32.03 18.16
C ASN A 4 -64.47 31.43 16.74
N TYR A 5 -64.93 32.16 15.72
CA TYR A 5 -64.88 31.70 14.33
C TYR A 5 -63.47 31.87 13.74
N ASP A 6 -62.83 33.01 14.00
CA ASP A 6 -61.46 33.26 13.54
C ASP A 6 -60.45 32.32 14.22
N ASP A 7 -60.60 32.08 15.52
CA ASP A 7 -59.78 31.11 16.27
C ASP A 7 -59.97 29.67 15.74
N ALA A 8 -61.21 29.28 15.41
CA ALA A 8 -61.50 27.99 14.79
C ALA A 8 -60.85 27.82 13.41
N LYS A 9 -60.87 28.87 12.60
CA LYS A 9 -60.26 28.88 11.27
C LYS A 9 -58.73 28.75 11.36
N ILE A 10 -58.10 29.41 12.33
CA ILE A 10 -56.65 29.33 12.57
C ILE A 10 -56.26 27.91 12.98
N THR A 11 -56.94 27.32 13.96
CA THR A 11 -56.59 25.95 14.40
C THR A 11 -56.88 24.90 13.34
N TYR A 12 -57.95 25.04 12.55
CA TYR A 12 -58.20 24.18 11.40
C TYR A 12 -57.03 24.23 10.39
N GLY A 13 -56.52 25.42 10.09
CA GLY A 13 -55.34 25.59 9.23
C GLY A 13 -54.12 24.89 9.80
N GLN A 14 -53.84 25.09 11.08
CA GLN A 14 -52.71 24.46 11.77
C GLN A 14 -52.80 22.93 11.81
N ILE A 15 -53.97 22.35 12.09
CA ILE A 15 -54.19 20.90 12.05
C ILE A 15 -53.97 20.38 10.63
N THR A 16 -54.49 21.08 9.61
CA THR A 16 -54.32 20.71 8.21
C THR A 16 -52.85 20.70 7.81
N ASP A 17 -52.06 21.68 8.26
CA ASP A 17 -50.63 21.74 7.97
C ASP A 17 -49.84 20.66 8.72
N SER A 18 -50.18 20.37 9.97
CA SER A 18 -49.62 19.22 10.72
C SER A 18 -49.94 17.88 10.05
N LEU A 19 -51.15 17.70 9.52
CA LEU A 19 -51.53 16.49 8.76
C LEU A 19 -50.75 16.36 7.44
N LYS A 20 -50.51 17.47 6.74
CA LYS A 20 -49.65 17.48 5.55
C LYS A 20 -48.21 17.10 5.90
N ALA A 21 -47.67 17.61 7.01
CA ALA A 21 -46.34 17.25 7.49
C ALA A 21 -46.22 15.75 7.78
N LEU A 22 -47.22 15.15 8.46
CA LEU A 22 -47.27 13.70 8.69
C LEU A 22 -47.34 12.90 7.39
N HIS A 23 -48.10 13.38 6.39
CA HIS A 23 -48.15 12.74 5.08
C HIS A 23 -46.79 12.76 4.37
N ASN A 24 -46.11 13.91 4.37
CA ASN A 24 -44.77 14.03 3.79
C ASN A 24 -43.76 13.12 4.50
N TYR A 25 -43.82 13.04 5.83
CA TYR A 25 -42.99 12.12 6.61
C TYR A 25 -43.27 10.64 6.28
N ASP A 26 -44.52 10.24 6.05
CA ASP A 26 -44.84 8.86 5.63
C ASP A 26 -44.24 8.55 4.25
N GLU A 27 -44.30 9.49 3.31
CA GLU A 27 -43.68 9.34 1.98
C GLU A 27 -42.15 9.27 2.04
N GLU A 28 -41.51 10.13 2.83
CA GLU A 28 -40.05 10.09 3.07
C GLU A 28 -39.62 8.76 3.69
N LEU A 29 -40.34 8.28 4.71
CA LEU A 29 -40.07 6.99 5.35
C LEU A 29 -40.21 5.81 4.37
N ARG A 30 -41.21 5.84 3.47
CA ARG A 30 -41.37 4.83 2.42
C ARG A 30 -40.20 4.86 1.44
N HIS A 31 -39.79 6.05 1.01
CA HIS A 31 -38.65 6.22 0.12
C HIS A 31 -37.35 5.70 0.76
N HIS A 32 -37.06 6.05 2.01
CA HIS A 32 -35.90 5.52 2.73
C HIS A 32 -35.96 4.00 2.88
N ALA A 33 -37.12 3.43 3.23
CA ALA A 33 -37.29 1.98 3.35
C ALA A 33 -37.05 1.26 2.02
N GLN A 34 -37.56 1.80 0.91
CA GLN A 34 -37.29 1.27 -0.42
C GLN A 34 -35.79 1.31 -0.73
N ARG A 35 -35.13 2.45 -0.46
CA ARG A 35 -33.71 2.60 -0.79
C ARG A 35 -32.82 1.67 0.03
N VAL A 36 -33.14 1.46 1.31
CA VAL A 36 -32.47 0.47 2.16
C VAL A 36 -32.67 -0.96 1.61
N SER A 37 -33.87 -1.30 1.14
CA SER A 37 -34.15 -2.61 0.53
C SER A 37 -33.33 -2.84 -0.75
N GLU A 38 -33.20 -1.83 -1.61
CA GLU A 38 -32.36 -1.89 -2.81
C GLU A 38 -30.88 -2.08 -2.46
N LEU A 39 -30.35 -1.28 -1.53
CA LEU A 39 -28.96 -1.40 -1.09
C LEU A 39 -28.65 -2.75 -0.43
N ASN A 40 -29.60 -3.35 0.27
CA ASN A 40 -29.44 -4.70 0.83
C ASN A 40 -29.31 -5.77 -0.28
N LYS A 41 -30.08 -5.66 -1.37
CA LYS A 41 -29.93 -6.56 -2.52
C LYS A 41 -28.58 -6.38 -3.22
N ASP A 42 -28.10 -5.15 -3.32
CA ASP A 42 -26.76 -4.87 -3.87
C ASP A 42 -25.69 -5.52 -2.98
N ILE A 43 -25.82 -5.43 -1.66
CA ILE A 43 -24.94 -6.10 -0.70
C ILE A 43 -24.96 -7.63 -0.88
N GLU A 44 -26.13 -8.26 -1.02
CA GLU A 44 -26.24 -9.70 -1.25
C GLU A 44 -25.54 -10.14 -2.55
N SER A 45 -25.70 -9.37 -3.62
CA SER A 45 -24.99 -9.60 -4.89
C SER A 45 -23.48 -9.47 -4.72
N LEU A 46 -23.01 -8.43 -4.03
CA LEU A 46 -21.59 -8.23 -3.72
C LEU A 46 -21.03 -9.36 -2.85
N ASP A 47 -21.81 -9.89 -1.91
CA ASP A 47 -21.41 -11.05 -1.11
C ASP A 47 -21.20 -12.30 -1.95
N GLY A 48 -22.08 -12.57 -2.91
CA GLY A 48 -21.88 -13.64 -3.89
C GLY A 48 -20.60 -13.46 -4.71
N GLN A 49 -20.31 -12.23 -5.14
CA GLN A 49 -19.07 -11.91 -5.87
C GLN A 49 -17.82 -12.11 -5.01
N ILE A 50 -17.83 -11.63 -3.77
CA ILE A 50 -16.73 -11.77 -2.80
C ILE A 50 -16.43 -13.25 -2.55
N LEU A 51 -17.45 -14.09 -2.35
CA LEU A 51 -17.28 -15.54 -2.17
C LEU A 51 -16.61 -16.19 -3.39
N SER A 52 -17.08 -15.86 -4.60
CA SER A 52 -16.50 -16.39 -5.84
C SER A 52 -15.06 -15.94 -6.06
N LEU A 53 -14.74 -14.68 -5.74
CA LEU A 53 -13.39 -14.13 -5.86
C LEU A 53 -12.43 -14.79 -4.87
N ASN A 54 -12.84 -14.95 -3.61
CA ASN A 54 -12.05 -15.65 -2.60
C ASN A 54 -11.75 -17.10 -3.01
N ALA A 55 -12.75 -17.85 -3.48
CA ALA A 55 -12.54 -19.21 -3.96
C ALA A 55 -11.55 -19.27 -5.15
N SER A 56 -11.59 -18.27 -6.04
CA SER A 56 -10.66 -18.18 -7.17
C SER A 56 -9.23 -17.87 -6.71
N ILE A 57 -9.08 -16.97 -5.72
CA ILE A 57 -7.78 -16.64 -5.10
C ILE A 57 -7.22 -17.87 -4.39
N ASP A 58 -8.03 -18.57 -3.59
CA ASP A 58 -7.61 -19.76 -2.85
C ASP A 58 -7.18 -20.88 -3.80
N LYS A 59 -7.88 -21.04 -4.93
CA LYS A 59 -7.47 -21.98 -5.98
C LYS A 59 -6.10 -21.65 -6.56
N VAL A 60 -5.81 -20.37 -6.80
CA VAL A 60 -4.47 -19.95 -7.25
C VAL A 60 -3.44 -20.17 -6.14
N LYS A 61 -3.74 -19.80 -4.89
CA LYS A 61 -2.80 -19.92 -3.76
C LYS A 61 -2.50 -21.36 -3.34
N SER A 62 -3.40 -22.29 -3.63
CA SER A 62 -3.21 -23.73 -3.43
C SER A 62 -2.53 -24.43 -4.62
N SER A 63 -2.32 -23.72 -5.72
CA SER A 63 -1.60 -24.27 -6.88
C SER A 63 -0.14 -24.53 -6.56
N LYS A 64 0.44 -25.53 -7.24
CA LYS A 64 1.86 -25.83 -7.10
C LYS A 64 2.71 -24.67 -7.60
N GLU A 65 2.28 -24.04 -8.69
CA GLU A 65 2.95 -22.91 -9.33
C GLU A 65 3.10 -21.73 -8.36
N PHE A 66 2.05 -21.42 -7.58
CA PHE A 66 2.12 -20.38 -6.56
C PHE A 66 3.03 -20.77 -5.39
N SER A 67 2.99 -22.03 -4.95
CA SER A 67 3.90 -22.53 -3.91
C SER A 67 5.36 -22.44 -4.34
N ASP A 68 5.66 -22.83 -5.58
CA ASP A 68 7.00 -22.75 -6.16
C ASP A 68 7.45 -21.28 -6.25
N TYR A 69 6.59 -20.37 -6.70
CA TYR A 69 6.84 -18.93 -6.70
C TYR A 69 7.16 -18.37 -5.30
N GLU A 70 6.38 -18.74 -4.28
CA GLU A 70 6.62 -18.28 -2.90
C GLU A 70 7.91 -18.88 -2.32
N SER A 71 8.28 -20.10 -2.69
CA SER A 71 9.56 -20.70 -2.31
C SER A 71 10.74 -19.93 -2.90
N LEU A 72 10.66 -19.57 -4.18
CA LEU A 72 11.68 -18.76 -4.88
C LEU A 72 11.80 -17.37 -4.25
N ARG A 73 10.67 -16.73 -3.94
CA ARG A 73 10.64 -15.45 -3.24
C ARG A 73 11.36 -15.51 -1.90
N ARG A 74 11.10 -16.54 -1.08
CA ARG A 74 11.78 -16.75 0.20
C ARG A 74 13.27 -16.99 0.02
N SER A 75 13.67 -17.78 -0.98
CA SER A 75 15.08 -17.98 -1.32
C SER A 75 15.76 -16.66 -1.68
N LEU A 76 15.10 -15.79 -2.45
CA LEU A 76 15.61 -14.45 -2.78
C LEU A 76 15.76 -13.57 -1.52
N GLU A 77 14.79 -13.60 -0.61
CA GLU A 77 14.87 -12.89 0.67
C GLU A 77 16.05 -13.37 1.53
N GLN A 78 16.33 -14.68 1.53
CA GLN A 78 17.48 -15.26 2.24
C GLN A 78 18.83 -14.85 1.65
N LEU A 79 18.90 -14.56 0.35
CA LEU A 79 20.13 -14.07 -0.30
C LEU A 79 20.55 -12.67 0.19
N SER A 80 19.69 -11.92 0.89
CA SER A 80 20.06 -10.65 1.52
C SER A 80 21.20 -10.80 2.55
N GLY A 81 21.22 -11.92 3.27
CA GLY A 81 22.30 -12.26 4.21
C GLY A 81 23.62 -12.54 3.49
N GLU A 82 23.59 -13.35 2.43
CA GLU A 82 24.75 -13.64 1.57
C GLU A 82 25.32 -12.36 0.96
N LYS A 83 24.45 -11.48 0.42
CA LYS A 83 24.85 -10.16 -0.11
C LYS A 83 25.60 -9.34 0.93
N THR A 84 25.07 -9.28 2.15
CA THR A 84 25.66 -8.52 3.24
C THR A 84 27.03 -9.08 3.65
N GLN A 85 27.18 -10.40 3.69
CA GLN A 85 28.45 -11.05 3.99
C GLN A 85 29.51 -10.74 2.92
N ILE A 86 29.17 -10.89 1.63
CA ILE A 86 30.05 -10.56 0.51
C ILE A 86 30.44 -9.08 0.57
N LYS A 87 29.45 -8.19 0.75
CA LYS A 87 29.67 -6.74 0.84
C LYS A 87 30.62 -6.37 1.98
N ASN A 88 30.40 -6.91 3.17
CA ASN A 88 31.23 -6.60 4.34
C ASN A 88 32.66 -7.12 4.20
N HIS A 89 32.83 -8.30 3.61
CA HIS A 89 34.16 -8.87 3.37
C HIS A 89 34.96 -8.02 2.38
N ILE A 90 34.35 -7.65 1.26
CA ILE A 90 34.91 -6.76 0.25
C ILE A 90 35.21 -5.38 0.86
N ALA A 91 34.24 -4.75 1.53
CA ALA A 91 34.39 -3.41 2.10
C ALA A 91 35.51 -3.35 3.14
N THR A 92 35.66 -4.40 3.95
CA THR A 92 36.75 -4.51 4.93
C THR A 92 38.12 -4.48 4.24
N GLN A 93 38.27 -5.21 3.12
CA GLN A 93 39.53 -5.21 2.37
C GLN A 93 39.79 -3.86 1.71
N PHE A 94 38.79 -3.28 1.04
CA PHE A 94 38.92 -2.00 0.35
C PHE A 94 39.12 -0.81 1.30
N THR A 95 38.61 -0.88 2.53
CA THR A 95 38.87 0.15 3.55
C THR A 95 40.35 0.28 3.86
N LYS A 96 41.11 -0.83 3.89
CA LYS A 96 42.57 -0.83 4.13
C LYS A 96 43.34 0.01 3.10
N ILE A 97 42.83 0.09 1.87
CA ILE A 97 43.47 0.79 0.74
C ILE A 97 42.70 2.03 0.26
N SER A 98 41.66 2.44 0.97
CA SER A 98 40.81 3.59 0.62
C SER A 98 41.60 4.89 0.44
N ARG A 99 42.51 5.21 1.38
CA ARG A 99 43.32 6.42 1.34
C ARG A 99 44.24 6.52 0.11
N PRO A 100 45.08 5.51 -0.22
CA PRO A 100 45.89 5.57 -1.44
C PRO A 100 45.02 5.55 -2.71
N LEU A 101 43.88 4.85 -2.72
CA LEU A 101 42.92 4.91 -3.84
C LEU A 101 42.39 6.33 -4.06
N SER A 102 41.82 6.97 -3.03
CA SER A 102 41.29 8.34 -3.14
C SER A 102 42.36 9.35 -3.57
N ARG A 103 43.63 9.14 -3.20
CA ARG A 103 44.72 10.01 -3.66
C ARG A 103 45.04 9.79 -5.13
N TYR A 104 44.97 8.55 -5.61
CA TYR A 104 45.18 8.24 -7.02
C TYR A 104 44.10 8.86 -7.92
N GLU A 105 42.88 9.05 -7.41
CA GLU A 105 41.80 9.76 -8.11
C GLU A 105 42.24 11.13 -8.66
N TYR A 106 43.00 11.90 -7.86
CA TYR A 106 43.44 13.24 -8.21
C TYR A 106 44.52 13.27 -9.29
N VAL A 107 45.33 12.21 -9.38
CA VAL A 107 46.43 12.09 -10.35
C VAL A 107 46.04 11.30 -11.61
N SER A 108 44.92 10.56 -11.59
CA SER A 108 44.43 9.87 -12.78
C SER A 108 43.83 10.88 -13.78
N SER A 109 44.23 10.81 -15.04
CA SER A 109 43.65 11.62 -16.12
C SER A 109 42.51 10.91 -16.86
N ASP A 110 42.37 9.60 -16.68
CA ASP A 110 41.39 8.76 -17.38
C ASP A 110 40.01 8.85 -16.70
N LYS A 111 39.00 9.23 -17.48
CA LYS A 111 37.62 9.44 -16.99
C LYS A 111 36.93 8.14 -16.58
N ASP A 112 37.17 7.04 -17.30
CA ASP A 112 36.54 5.75 -17.03
C ASP A 112 37.18 5.11 -15.79
N GLN A 113 38.50 5.23 -15.65
CA GLN A 113 39.20 4.79 -14.43
C GLN A 113 38.76 5.61 -13.21
N LYS A 114 38.59 6.93 -13.35
CA LYS A 114 38.08 7.79 -12.27
C LYS A 114 36.70 7.35 -11.78
N ASN A 115 35.75 7.11 -12.69
CA ASN A 115 34.41 6.66 -12.33
C ASN A 115 34.43 5.30 -11.61
N LEU A 116 35.27 4.37 -12.07
CA LEU A 116 35.44 3.07 -11.43
C LEU A 116 36.07 3.22 -10.04
N LEU A 117 37.06 4.09 -9.90
CA LEU A 117 37.79 4.31 -8.66
C LEU A 117 36.91 4.93 -7.58
N VAL A 118 36.06 5.90 -7.91
CA VAL A 118 35.05 6.45 -6.98
C VAL A 118 34.19 5.32 -6.42
N LYS A 119 33.69 4.43 -7.30
CA LYS A 119 32.87 3.29 -6.88
C LYS A 119 33.64 2.26 -6.05
N LEU A 120 34.92 2.02 -6.34
CA LEU A 120 35.77 1.14 -5.52
C LEU A 120 35.99 1.68 -4.09
N VAL A 121 35.94 3.00 -3.92
CA VAL A 121 36.05 3.64 -2.60
C VAL A 121 34.71 3.67 -1.87
N GLU A 122 33.61 3.94 -2.57
CA GLU A 122 32.28 4.09 -1.99
C GLU A 122 31.56 2.75 -1.74
N ASP A 123 31.40 1.92 -2.78
CA ASP A 123 30.73 0.61 -2.69
C ASP A 123 31.34 -0.41 -3.68
N PRO A 124 32.46 -1.04 -3.33
CA PRO A 124 33.25 -1.84 -4.27
C PRO A 124 32.51 -3.05 -4.84
N ILE A 125 31.50 -3.57 -4.13
CA ILE A 125 30.70 -4.72 -4.59
C ILE A 125 29.99 -4.45 -5.92
N ASP A 126 29.63 -3.19 -6.21
CA ASP A 126 28.89 -2.84 -7.42
C ASP A 126 29.74 -2.97 -8.68
N VAL A 127 31.06 -2.82 -8.52
CA VAL A 127 32.02 -2.77 -9.62
C VAL A 127 32.98 -3.95 -9.68
N LEU A 128 33.09 -4.74 -8.61
CA LEU A 128 33.86 -5.99 -8.57
C LEU A 128 33.15 -7.11 -9.33
N VAL A 129 33.12 -6.99 -10.66
CA VAL A 129 32.61 -8.01 -11.58
C VAL A 129 33.71 -8.41 -12.57
N SER A 130 33.62 -9.61 -13.15
CA SER A 130 34.64 -10.11 -14.09
C SER A 130 34.94 -9.13 -15.23
N LYS A 131 33.94 -8.39 -15.71
CA LYS A 131 34.11 -7.38 -16.77
C LYS A 131 35.09 -6.25 -16.39
N ASN A 132 35.16 -5.88 -15.12
CA ASN A 132 36.00 -4.77 -14.64
C ASN A 132 37.32 -5.25 -14.05
N ARG A 133 37.50 -6.57 -13.86
CA ARG A 133 38.63 -7.20 -13.18
C ARG A 133 39.98 -6.62 -13.59
N ASP A 134 40.32 -6.70 -14.88
CA ASP A 134 41.65 -6.31 -15.36
C ASP A 134 41.90 -4.81 -15.17
N MET A 135 40.87 -3.99 -15.36
CA MET A 135 40.94 -2.55 -15.12
C MET A 135 41.15 -2.22 -13.64
N ILE A 136 40.52 -2.97 -12.72
CA ILE A 136 40.74 -2.82 -11.27
C ILE A 136 42.18 -3.19 -10.91
N ILE A 137 42.73 -4.27 -11.48
CA ILE A 137 44.13 -4.67 -11.27
C ILE A 137 45.07 -3.55 -11.76
N VAL A 138 44.84 -3.00 -12.95
CA VAL A 138 45.64 -1.88 -13.48
C VAL A 138 45.59 -0.65 -12.57
N ILE A 139 44.41 -0.32 -12.03
CA ILE A 139 44.27 0.77 -11.05
C ILE A 139 45.13 0.49 -9.81
N LEU A 140 45.03 -0.70 -9.23
CA LEU A 140 45.78 -1.07 -8.03
C LEU A 140 47.29 -1.07 -8.27
N GLU A 141 47.75 -1.52 -9.44
CA GLU A 141 49.15 -1.45 -9.85
C GLU A 141 49.64 -0.01 -10.01
N ASN A 142 48.82 0.88 -10.58
CA ASN A 142 49.18 2.28 -10.74
C ASN A 142 49.23 3.02 -9.41
N VAL A 143 48.32 2.71 -8.49
CA VAL A 143 48.37 3.20 -7.10
C VAL A 143 49.68 2.75 -6.44
N ARG A 144 50.04 1.48 -6.60
CA ARG A 144 51.29 0.90 -6.10
C ARG A 144 52.52 1.65 -6.64
N LYS A 145 52.57 1.89 -7.97
CA LYS A 145 53.64 2.68 -8.61
C LYS A 145 53.67 4.12 -8.11
N GLY A 146 52.49 4.71 -7.89
CA GLY A 146 52.36 6.07 -7.38
C GLY A 146 52.90 6.24 -5.97
N ILE A 147 52.71 5.23 -5.11
CA ILE A 147 53.31 5.19 -3.77
C ILE A 147 54.83 5.11 -3.86
N ILE A 148 55.36 4.19 -4.67
CA ILE A 148 56.81 4.00 -4.84
C ILE A 148 57.49 5.27 -5.36
N SER A 149 56.88 5.95 -6.34
CA SER A 149 57.43 7.18 -6.92
C SER A 149 57.32 8.41 -6.02
N GLY A 150 56.60 8.30 -4.89
CA GLY A 150 56.29 9.42 -3.99
C GLY A 150 55.17 10.34 -4.48
N SER A 151 54.57 10.08 -5.64
CA SER A 151 53.42 10.85 -6.15
C SER A 151 52.14 10.63 -5.34
N ILE A 152 52.01 9.49 -4.65
CA ILE A 152 50.96 9.21 -3.67
C ILE A 152 51.58 9.09 -2.28
N SER A 153 51.38 10.10 -1.44
CA SER A 153 51.85 10.06 -0.07
C SER A 153 50.96 9.18 0.82
N VAL A 154 51.56 8.22 1.51
CA VAL A 154 50.96 7.36 2.54
C VAL A 154 51.76 7.47 3.85
N LYS A 155 51.17 7.07 4.98
CA LYS A 155 51.85 7.12 6.28
C LYS A 155 52.93 6.04 6.43
N ASP A 156 52.62 4.85 5.94
CA ASP A 156 53.45 3.66 6.03
C ASP A 156 53.47 3.03 4.64
N VAL A 157 54.62 3.11 3.98
CA VAL A 157 54.78 2.65 2.60
C VAL A 157 54.67 1.14 2.55
N GLU A 158 55.44 0.42 3.37
CA GLU A 158 55.48 -1.05 3.38
C GLU A 158 54.08 -1.63 3.65
N LYS A 159 53.42 -1.17 4.72
CA LYS A 159 52.07 -1.63 5.05
C LYS A 159 51.04 -1.35 3.95
N SER A 160 51.13 -0.18 3.30
CA SER A 160 50.20 0.14 2.19
C SER A 160 50.43 -0.77 0.99
N MET A 161 51.68 -1.12 0.71
CA MET A 161 52.07 -2.02 -0.37
C MET A 161 51.60 -3.45 -0.10
N ASP A 162 51.70 -3.91 1.15
CA ASP A 162 51.18 -5.21 1.57
C ASP A 162 49.67 -5.28 1.41
N HIS A 163 48.93 -4.28 1.89
CA HIS A 163 47.48 -4.23 1.75
C HIS A 163 47.02 -4.18 0.28
N ILE A 164 47.75 -3.48 -0.60
CA ILE A 164 47.45 -3.48 -2.04
C ILE A 164 47.71 -4.86 -2.64
N THR A 165 48.83 -5.49 -2.31
CA THR A 165 49.19 -6.83 -2.81
C THR A 165 48.16 -7.86 -2.38
N GLU A 166 47.81 -7.87 -1.09
CA GLU A 166 46.75 -8.71 -0.51
C GLU A 166 45.40 -8.49 -1.23
N THR A 167 45.07 -7.23 -1.56
CA THR A 167 43.84 -6.91 -2.30
C THR A 167 43.87 -7.45 -3.72
N VAL A 168 44.98 -7.28 -4.45
CA VAL A 168 45.14 -7.78 -5.82
C VAL A 168 44.98 -9.31 -5.86
N GLU A 169 45.58 -10.02 -4.90
CA GLU A 169 45.45 -11.48 -4.79
C GLU A 169 44.00 -11.94 -4.53
N MET A 170 43.19 -11.11 -3.87
CA MET A 170 41.77 -11.39 -3.60
C MET A 170 40.81 -11.01 -4.73
N ILE A 171 41.22 -10.20 -5.71
CA ILE A 171 40.32 -9.67 -6.76
C ILE A 171 39.59 -10.81 -7.50
N ASP A 172 40.28 -11.90 -7.83
CA ASP A 172 39.68 -13.03 -8.54
C ASP A 172 38.61 -13.72 -7.70
N SER A 173 38.85 -13.86 -6.41
CA SER A 173 37.87 -14.43 -5.47
C SER A 173 36.66 -13.51 -5.32
N PHE A 174 36.87 -12.20 -5.17
CA PHE A 174 35.79 -11.23 -5.02
C PHE A 174 34.93 -11.13 -6.28
N THR A 175 35.55 -10.99 -7.45
CA THR A 175 34.82 -10.90 -8.73
C THR A 175 33.98 -12.15 -8.96
N ARG A 176 34.55 -13.34 -8.73
CA ARG A 176 33.81 -14.60 -8.81
C ARG A 176 32.62 -14.65 -7.84
N GLN A 177 32.82 -14.29 -6.57
CA GLN A 177 31.74 -14.29 -5.57
C GLN A 177 30.59 -13.36 -5.97
N VAL A 178 30.91 -12.15 -6.45
CA VAL A 178 29.91 -11.18 -6.89
C VAL A 178 29.16 -11.66 -8.13
N ASP A 179 29.86 -12.21 -9.12
CA ASP A 179 29.22 -12.71 -10.35
C ASP A 179 28.35 -13.94 -10.06
N GLU A 180 28.83 -14.89 -9.26
CA GLU A 180 28.04 -16.05 -8.83
C GLU A 180 26.78 -15.61 -8.07
N PHE A 181 26.90 -14.63 -7.18
CA PHE A 181 25.77 -14.06 -6.46
C PHE A 181 24.76 -13.41 -7.42
N LYS A 182 25.23 -12.57 -8.35
CA LYS A 182 24.38 -11.91 -9.36
C LYS A 182 23.66 -12.93 -10.25
N GLU A 183 24.34 -13.99 -10.67
CA GLU A 183 23.72 -15.06 -11.46
C GLU A 183 22.72 -15.90 -10.66
N LYS A 184 22.96 -16.14 -9.36
CA LYS A 184 21.95 -16.78 -8.48
C LYS A 184 20.69 -15.92 -8.41
N VAL A 185 20.82 -14.62 -8.15
CA VAL A 185 19.70 -13.67 -8.09
C VAL A 185 18.94 -13.66 -9.42
N ARG A 186 19.65 -13.45 -10.54
CA ARG A 186 19.06 -13.40 -11.88
C ARG A 186 18.28 -14.67 -12.22
N ARG A 187 18.83 -15.85 -11.90
CA ARG A 187 18.13 -17.13 -12.14
C ARG A 187 16.83 -17.24 -11.36
N ILE A 188 16.83 -16.83 -10.09
CA ILE A 188 15.62 -16.85 -9.26
C ILE A 188 14.59 -15.86 -9.82
N GLU A 189 15.01 -14.65 -10.17
CA GLU A 189 14.13 -13.64 -10.77
C GLU A 189 13.52 -14.12 -12.10
N ASP A 190 14.33 -14.72 -12.98
CA ASP A 190 13.87 -15.32 -14.25
C ASP A 190 12.84 -16.42 -14.01
N GLN A 191 13.06 -17.29 -13.02
CA GLN A 191 12.11 -18.34 -12.64
C GLN A 191 10.81 -17.76 -12.05
N MET A 192 10.91 -16.73 -11.21
CA MET A 192 9.73 -16.05 -10.65
C MET A 192 8.90 -15.37 -11.74
N ASN A 193 9.54 -14.80 -12.77
CA ASN A 193 8.86 -14.16 -13.89
C ASN A 193 8.06 -15.13 -14.78
N GLN A 194 8.28 -16.45 -14.66
CA GLN A 194 7.47 -17.46 -15.34
C GLN A 194 6.08 -17.62 -14.69
N PHE A 195 5.91 -17.20 -13.43
CA PHE A 195 4.63 -17.23 -12.76
C PHE A 195 3.77 -16.03 -13.18
N ASP A 196 2.71 -16.28 -13.96
CA ASP A 196 1.77 -15.25 -14.37
C ASP A 196 0.88 -14.82 -13.20
N ARG A 197 1.22 -13.67 -12.60
CA ARG A 197 0.46 -13.06 -11.51
C ARG A 197 -0.76 -12.27 -11.98
N THR A 198 -1.00 -12.15 -13.29
CA THR A 198 -2.05 -11.28 -13.85
C THR A 198 -3.44 -11.66 -13.35
N ALA A 199 -3.74 -12.96 -13.36
CA ALA A 199 -5.04 -13.46 -12.88
C ALA A 199 -5.22 -13.21 -11.38
N LEU A 200 -4.21 -13.53 -10.57
CA LEU A 200 -4.24 -13.31 -9.12
C LEU A 200 -4.43 -11.84 -8.78
N ASN A 201 -3.62 -10.96 -9.37
CA ASN A 201 -3.70 -9.50 -9.16
C ASN A 201 -5.08 -8.95 -9.56
N LYS A 202 -5.67 -9.47 -10.65
CA LYS A 202 -7.02 -9.09 -11.08
C LYS A 202 -8.08 -9.52 -10.06
N PHE A 203 -8.00 -10.75 -9.55
CA PHE A 203 -8.93 -11.22 -8.53
C PHE A 203 -8.80 -10.43 -7.23
N GLU A 204 -7.58 -10.18 -6.75
CA GLU A 204 -7.33 -9.41 -5.53
C GLU A 204 -7.82 -7.96 -5.66
N LYS A 205 -7.58 -7.30 -6.80
CA LYS A 205 -8.10 -5.95 -7.08
C LYS A 205 -9.63 -5.90 -7.14
N ASN A 206 -10.25 -6.88 -7.78
CA ASN A 206 -11.71 -6.96 -7.86
C ASN A 206 -12.32 -7.22 -6.48
N LEU A 207 -11.65 -8.02 -5.64
CA LEU A 207 -12.08 -8.27 -4.26
C LEU A 207 -12.03 -6.99 -3.43
N GLU A 208 -10.92 -6.24 -3.51
CA GLU A 208 -10.78 -4.94 -2.83
C GLU A 208 -11.91 -3.98 -3.24
N LYS A 209 -12.17 -3.89 -4.55
CA LYS A 209 -13.25 -3.06 -5.08
C LYS A 209 -14.63 -3.49 -4.55
N ALA A 210 -14.95 -4.79 -4.60
CA ALA A 210 -16.24 -5.30 -4.11
C ALA A 210 -16.44 -5.06 -2.61
N LEU A 211 -15.38 -5.21 -1.81
CA LEU A 211 -15.39 -4.89 -0.37
C LEU A 211 -15.64 -3.40 -0.12
N HIS A 212 -15.00 -2.52 -0.90
CA HIS A 212 -15.20 -1.08 -0.81
C HIS A 212 -16.63 -0.67 -1.17
N GLU A 213 -17.16 -1.15 -2.30
CA GLU A 213 -18.54 -0.89 -2.73
C GLU A 213 -19.57 -1.39 -1.71
N LYS A 214 -19.31 -2.55 -1.09
CA LYS A 214 -20.15 -3.09 -0.02
C LYS A 214 -20.17 -2.17 1.20
N GLU A 215 -19.02 -1.64 1.59
CA GLU A 215 -18.93 -0.71 2.71
C GLU A 215 -19.63 0.62 2.42
N GLU A 216 -19.50 1.15 1.21
CA GLU A 216 -20.26 2.34 0.80
C GLU A 216 -21.77 2.10 0.88
N CYS A 217 -22.26 0.92 0.47
CA CYS A 217 -23.67 0.57 0.60
C CYS A 217 -24.11 0.55 2.06
N ARG A 218 -23.29 -0.01 2.97
CA ARG A 218 -23.56 -0.03 4.41
C ARG A 218 -23.64 1.37 5.00
N GLN A 219 -22.71 2.26 4.65
CA GLN A 219 -22.74 3.64 5.13
C GLN A 219 -24.00 4.39 4.65
N LYS A 220 -24.43 4.16 3.41
CA LYS A 220 -25.71 4.73 2.90
C LYS A 220 -26.92 4.18 3.64
N ILE A 221 -26.95 2.88 3.95
CA ILE A 221 -28.03 2.28 4.76
C ILE A 221 -28.08 2.94 6.15
N ILE A 222 -26.93 3.14 6.80
CA ILE A 222 -26.85 3.80 8.10
C ILE A 222 -27.42 5.23 8.01
N SER A 223 -27.04 6.01 6.99
CA SER A 223 -27.57 7.37 6.78
C SER A 223 -29.10 7.36 6.66
N PHE A 224 -29.66 6.54 5.76
CA PHE A 224 -31.11 6.47 5.57
C PHE A 224 -31.85 5.95 6.81
N THR A 225 -31.23 5.05 7.58
CA THR A 225 -31.82 4.57 8.83
C THR A 225 -31.86 5.67 9.89
N ASN A 226 -30.79 6.44 10.03
CA ASN A 226 -30.73 7.57 10.96
C ASN A 226 -31.73 8.67 10.57
N GLU A 227 -31.81 9.02 9.28
CA GLU A 227 -32.80 9.98 8.76
C GLU A 227 -34.23 9.51 9.05
N ALA A 228 -34.52 8.23 8.83
CA ALA A 228 -35.82 7.66 9.15
C ALA A 228 -36.15 7.69 10.65
N ASP A 229 -35.16 7.43 11.52
CA ASP A 229 -35.36 7.47 12.96
C ASP A 229 -35.55 8.90 13.49
N GLU A 230 -34.86 9.89 12.90
CA GLU A 230 -35.11 11.31 13.17
C GLU A 230 -36.55 11.71 12.79
N ILE A 231 -37.04 11.28 11.61
CA ILE A 231 -38.43 11.53 11.20
C ILE A 231 -39.39 10.87 12.19
N ARG A 232 -39.18 9.60 12.54
CA ARG A 232 -40.01 8.86 13.50
C ARG A 232 -40.05 9.54 14.86
N SER A 233 -38.96 10.15 15.32
CA SER A 233 -38.90 10.86 16.59
C SER A 233 -39.78 12.12 16.64
N LYS A 234 -40.04 12.74 15.47
CA LYS A 234 -40.86 13.96 15.35
C LYS A 234 -42.36 13.66 15.30
N ILE A 235 -42.75 12.45 14.85
CA ILE A 235 -44.16 12.06 14.66
C ILE A 235 -44.98 12.19 15.96
N PRO A 236 -44.55 11.66 17.14
CA PRO A 236 -45.34 11.76 18.37
C PRO A 236 -45.71 13.20 18.75
N SER A 237 -44.76 14.14 18.65
CA SER A 237 -45.02 15.54 18.97
C SER A 237 -46.05 16.18 18.05
N ILE A 238 -46.11 15.78 16.77
CA ILE A 238 -47.12 16.30 15.83
C ILE A 238 -48.48 15.68 16.11
N LEU A 239 -48.53 14.39 16.46
CA LEU A 239 -49.77 13.72 16.86
C LEU A 239 -50.35 14.35 18.14
N ASP A 240 -49.52 14.55 19.17
CA ASP A 240 -49.91 15.19 20.43
C ASP A 240 -50.43 16.63 20.19
N ASP A 241 -49.79 17.39 19.32
CA ASP A 241 -50.22 18.74 18.95
C ASP A 241 -51.59 18.73 18.26
N ILE A 242 -51.83 17.80 17.33
CA ILE A 242 -53.13 17.65 16.67
C ILE A 242 -54.21 17.24 17.70
N GLU A 243 -53.94 16.25 18.55
CA GLU A 243 -54.89 15.77 19.56
C GLU A 243 -55.25 16.87 20.57
N SER A 244 -54.25 17.62 21.06
CA SER A 244 -54.43 18.76 21.94
C SER A 244 -55.30 19.84 21.30
N LYS A 245 -55.01 20.20 20.05
CA LYS A 245 -55.79 21.17 19.28
C LYS A 245 -57.23 20.70 19.08
N LEU A 246 -57.46 19.45 18.66
CA LEU A 246 -58.81 18.90 18.49
C LEU A 246 -59.61 18.90 19.80
N ARG A 247 -58.98 18.54 20.92
CA ARG A 247 -59.61 18.53 22.25
C ARG A 247 -60.05 19.93 22.69
N GLN A 248 -59.29 20.98 22.35
CA GLN A 248 -59.68 22.36 22.65
C GLN A 248 -60.98 22.77 21.94
N PHE A 249 -61.31 22.18 20.79
CA PHE A 249 -62.52 22.51 20.03
C PHE A 249 -63.77 21.75 20.46
N SER A 250 -63.66 20.45 20.72
CA SER A 250 -64.84 19.62 20.96
C SER A 250 -65.01 19.16 22.41
N SER A 251 -64.01 19.40 23.26
CA SER A 251 -63.94 18.82 24.62
C SER A 251 -64.00 17.28 24.64
N VAL A 252 -63.78 16.62 23.50
CA VAL A 252 -63.68 15.17 23.34
C VAL A 252 -62.20 14.77 23.30
N GLN A 253 -61.87 13.62 23.89
CA GLN A 253 -60.55 13.02 23.76
C GLN A 253 -60.44 12.28 22.43
N TYR A 254 -59.45 12.65 21.61
CA TYR A 254 -59.14 11.98 20.36
C TYR A 254 -57.90 11.10 20.53
N THR A 255 -57.82 10.02 19.76
CA THR A 255 -56.61 9.20 19.62
C THR A 255 -56.42 8.94 18.13
N LEU A 256 -55.32 9.44 17.57
CA LEU A 256 -54.99 9.19 16.18
C LEU A 256 -54.29 7.85 16.04
N VAL A 257 -54.93 6.93 15.32
CA VAL A 257 -54.39 5.60 15.05
C VAL A 257 -54.10 5.49 13.56
N LYS A 258 -52.89 5.04 13.20
CA LYS A 258 -52.61 4.67 11.82
C LYS A 258 -53.46 3.43 11.49
N PRO A 259 -54.23 3.41 10.40
CA PRO A 259 -54.95 2.21 9.99
C PRO A 259 -53.96 1.05 9.72
N PRO A 260 -54.37 -0.21 9.96
CA PRO A 260 -53.52 -1.39 9.79
C PRO A 260 -53.03 -1.57 8.35
#